data_AF-A0A179VAB0-F1
#
_entry.id   AF-A0A179VAB0-F1
#
_cell.length_a   1.000
_cell.length_b   1.000
_cell.length_c   1.000
_cell.angle_alpha   90.00
_cell.angle_beta   90.00
_cell.angle_gamma   90.00
#
_symmetry.space_group_name_H-M   'P 1'
#
loop_
_entity.id
_entity.type
_entity.pdbx_description
1 polymer ?
#
loop_
_entity_poly.entity_id
_entity_poly.type
_entity_poly.pdbx_seq_one_letter_code
_entity_poly.pdbx_strand_id
1 'polypeptide(L)'
;MRVAPEVTVSTCQRLTTGVAGLALVIAAVVCAPVASAYDSWCDLIETHSPGIAIASEKMRGDYSPRDVDRLVDYYGKVIPQLNTVGYATFWYPNVWGSPDIRPQTRDLMAAMFDLQSTVLDGAPAASQVQTVDDTIAVLHGECAGKRGLPPRDI
;
A
#
# COMPACT_ATOMS: atom_id res chain seq x y z
N MET A 1 -17.07 -29.02 -39.89
CA MET A 1 -17.50 -28.58 -38.53
C MET A 1 -16.33 -27.85 -37.89
N ARG A 2 -16.57 -26.61 -37.46
CA ARG A 2 -15.75 -25.72 -36.62
C ARG A 2 -14.36 -25.27 -37.09
N VAL A 3 -14.07 -24.05 -36.67
CA VAL A 3 -13.11 -23.04 -37.13
C VAL A 3 -11.91 -22.98 -36.16
N ALA A 4 -10.70 -22.79 -36.72
CA ALA A 4 -9.44 -22.12 -36.32
C ALA A 4 -9.15 -21.66 -34.84
N PRO A 5 -7.92 -21.20 -34.48
CA PRO A 5 -6.56 -21.70 -34.75
C PRO A 5 -5.63 -21.66 -33.48
N GLU A 6 -4.35 -21.97 -33.73
CA GLU A 6 -3.13 -21.97 -32.91
C GLU A 6 -2.89 -20.76 -31.97
N VAL A 7 -2.19 -20.98 -30.83
CA VAL A 7 -1.10 -20.09 -30.38
C VAL A 7 0.01 -20.94 -29.74
N THR A 8 1.09 -21.06 -30.49
CA THR A 8 2.33 -21.74 -30.16
C THR A 8 3.17 -20.88 -29.20
N VAL A 9 3.71 -21.51 -28.17
CA VAL A 9 4.68 -20.94 -27.22
C VAL A 9 5.90 -20.41 -27.97
N SER A 10 6.09 -19.09 -28.00
CA SER A 10 7.29 -18.48 -28.61
C SER A 10 8.41 -18.42 -27.58
N THR A 11 9.31 -19.38 -27.69
CA THR A 11 10.57 -19.46 -26.95
C THR A 11 11.54 -18.47 -27.58
N CYS A 12 12.16 -17.61 -26.75
CA CYS A 12 13.11 -16.57 -27.15
C CYS A 12 14.26 -17.17 -28.00
N GLN A 13 14.21 -16.95 -29.31
CA GLN A 13 15.15 -17.52 -30.28
C GLN A 13 16.46 -16.73 -30.30
N ARG A 14 17.59 -17.43 -30.18
CA ARG A 14 18.95 -16.89 -30.28
C ARG A 14 19.21 -16.35 -31.70
N LEU A 15 19.59 -15.08 -31.82
CA LEU A 15 20.05 -14.45 -33.07
C LEU A 15 21.53 -14.81 -33.32
N THR A 16 21.76 -15.64 -34.34
CA THR A 16 23.07 -15.81 -34.99
C THR A 16 23.36 -14.65 -35.95
N THR A 17 24.59 -14.16 -35.88
CA THR A 17 25.17 -13.00 -36.58
C THR A 17 25.19 -13.11 -38.11
N GLY A 18 24.76 -12.05 -38.79
CA GLY A 18 25.03 -11.77 -40.21
C GLY A 18 25.10 -10.26 -40.44
N VAL A 19 26.28 -9.76 -40.81
CA VAL A 19 26.64 -8.34 -40.91
C VAL A 19 26.18 -7.76 -42.25
N ALA A 20 25.34 -6.72 -42.24
CA ALA A 20 25.25 -5.69 -43.29
C ALA A 20 24.53 -4.46 -42.72
N GLY A 21 25.09 -3.28 -42.97
CA GLY A 21 24.91 -2.08 -42.16
C GLY A 21 23.53 -1.41 -42.18
N LEU A 22 23.23 -0.73 -41.08
CA LEU A 22 22.70 0.63 -41.04
C LEU A 22 22.85 1.15 -39.61
N ALA A 23 23.24 2.41 -39.44
CA ALA A 23 23.39 3.04 -38.14
C ALA A 23 22.08 2.97 -37.35
N LEU A 24 22.11 2.35 -36.18
CA LEU A 24 21.08 2.47 -35.16
C LEU A 24 21.77 2.55 -33.81
N VAL A 25 21.83 3.78 -33.29
CA VAL A 25 22.02 4.04 -31.86
C VAL A 25 20.89 3.27 -31.18
N ILE A 26 21.22 2.09 -30.63
CA ILE A 26 20.30 1.37 -29.76
C ILE A 26 20.22 2.24 -28.51
N ALA A 27 19.18 3.09 -28.47
CA ALA A 27 18.66 3.60 -27.24
C ALA A 27 18.40 2.36 -26.37
N ALA A 28 19.28 2.15 -25.39
CA ALA A 28 18.96 1.32 -24.25
C ALA A 28 17.78 2.03 -23.59
N VAL A 29 16.57 1.69 -24.03
CA VAL A 29 15.38 1.82 -23.21
C VAL A 29 15.62 0.82 -22.10
N VAL A 30 16.38 1.26 -21.11
CA VAL A 30 16.31 0.71 -19.77
C VAL A 30 14.83 0.88 -19.45
N CYS A 31 14.05 -0.17 -19.59
CA CYS A 31 12.71 -0.20 -19.03
C CYS A 31 12.92 0.17 -17.57
N ALA A 32 12.57 1.40 -17.21
CA ALA A 32 12.51 1.78 -15.81
C ALA A 32 11.63 0.71 -15.15
N PRO A 33 12.01 0.21 -13.96
CA PRO A 33 11.14 -0.71 -13.25
C PRO A 33 9.75 -0.08 -13.21
N VAL A 34 8.72 -0.88 -13.47
CA VAL A 34 7.33 -0.47 -13.28
C VAL A 34 7.18 -0.32 -11.77
N ALA A 35 7.61 0.83 -11.24
CA ALA A 35 7.53 1.15 -9.84
C ALA A 35 6.07 1.45 -9.56
N SER A 36 5.37 0.44 -9.06
CA SER A 36 3.97 0.54 -8.67
C SER A 36 3.92 0.94 -7.20
N ALA A 37 4.01 2.24 -6.94
CA ALA A 37 3.86 2.75 -5.59
C ALA A 37 2.45 2.54 -5.03
N TYR A 38 1.48 2.39 -5.94
CA TYR A 38 0.14 1.97 -5.59
C TYR A 38 0.18 0.58 -4.94
N ASP A 39 0.87 -0.39 -5.54
CA ASP A 39 1.01 -1.74 -4.96
C ASP A 39 1.78 -1.69 -3.65
N SER A 40 2.93 -1.01 -3.60
CA SER A 40 3.72 -0.85 -2.35
C SER A 40 2.93 -0.18 -1.22
N TRP A 41 2.05 0.76 -1.55
CA TRP A 41 1.15 1.37 -0.58
C TRP A 41 0.11 0.38 -0.07
N CYS A 42 -0.52 -0.41 -0.96
CA CYS A 42 -1.48 -1.41 -0.50
C CYS A 42 -0.82 -2.54 0.29
N ASP A 43 0.40 -2.95 -0.06
CA ASP A 43 1.14 -3.91 0.75
C ASP A 43 1.36 -3.37 2.17
N LEU A 44 1.67 -2.08 2.30
CA LEU A 44 1.86 -1.42 3.59
C LEU A 44 0.54 -1.31 4.38
N ILE A 45 -0.55 -0.91 3.72
CA ILE A 45 -1.89 -0.90 4.30
C ILE A 45 -2.27 -2.31 4.76
N GLU A 46 -2.22 -3.31 3.89
CA GLU A 46 -2.58 -4.71 4.22
C GLU A 46 -1.71 -5.28 5.33
N THR A 47 -0.44 -4.89 5.41
CA THR A 47 0.47 -5.28 6.49
C THR A 47 0.07 -4.67 7.83
N HIS A 48 -0.31 -3.39 7.86
CA HIS A 48 -0.53 -2.67 9.12
C HIS A 48 -1.99 -2.61 9.57
N SER A 49 -2.96 -2.68 8.66
CA SER A 49 -4.39 -2.58 8.94
C SER A 49 -4.86 -3.54 10.03
N PRO A 50 -4.50 -4.84 10.03
CA PRO A 50 -4.89 -5.74 11.12
C PRO A 50 -4.37 -5.30 12.49
N GLY A 51 -3.11 -4.84 12.54
CA GLY A 51 -2.52 -4.35 13.79
C GLY A 51 -3.13 -3.04 14.28
N ILE A 52 -3.47 -2.13 13.36
CA ILE A 52 -4.19 -0.89 13.68
C ILE A 52 -5.56 -1.24 14.27
N ALA A 53 -6.35 -2.08 13.60
CA ALA A 53 -7.68 -2.47 14.06
C ALA A 53 -7.63 -3.16 15.43
N ILE A 54 -6.69 -4.10 15.65
CA ILE A 54 -6.54 -4.79 16.94
C ILE A 54 -6.15 -3.83 18.06
N ALA A 55 -5.24 -2.88 17.80
CA ALA A 55 -4.84 -1.90 18.79
C ALA A 55 -6.00 -0.96 19.14
N SER A 56 -6.74 -0.48 18.14
CA SER A 56 -7.92 0.38 18.30
C SER A 56 -9.05 -0.30 19.05
N GLU A 57 -9.36 -1.56 18.71
CA GLU A 57 -10.52 -2.27 19.25
C GLU A 57 -10.51 -2.35 20.78
N LYS A 58 -9.31 -2.40 21.39
CA LYS A 58 -9.16 -2.36 22.85
C LYS A 58 -9.75 -1.11 23.48
N MET A 59 -9.82 -0.01 22.76
CA MET A 59 -10.33 1.28 23.23
C MET A 59 -11.86 1.39 23.13
N ARG A 60 -12.55 0.39 22.55
CA ARG A 60 -14.00 0.45 22.32
C ARG A 60 -14.81 0.34 23.62
N GLY A 61 -14.29 -0.38 24.61
CA GLY A 61 -14.91 -0.56 25.93
C GLY A 61 -14.09 0.08 27.04
N ASP A 62 -14.13 -0.52 28.22
CA ASP A 62 -13.28 -0.09 29.34
C ASP A 62 -11.83 -0.50 29.08
N TYR A 63 -10.95 0.48 28.89
CA TYR A 63 -9.53 0.28 28.63
C TYR A 63 -8.66 0.74 29.79
N SER A 64 -7.51 0.09 29.98
CA SER A 64 -6.55 0.45 31.03
C SER A 64 -5.46 1.40 30.51
N PRO A 65 -4.74 2.12 31.39
CA PRO A 65 -3.60 2.94 30.98
C PRO A 65 -2.55 2.15 30.17
N ARG A 66 -2.36 0.86 30.49
CA ARG A 66 -1.44 -0.02 29.75
C ARG A 66 -1.90 -0.28 28.31
N ASP A 67 -3.20 -0.29 28.08
CA ASP A 67 -3.75 -0.46 26.74
C ASP A 67 -3.58 0.82 25.92
N VAL A 68 -3.71 1.99 26.56
CA VAL A 68 -3.39 3.30 25.95
C VAL A 68 -1.91 3.37 25.56
N ASP A 69 -1.00 2.97 26.44
CA ASP A 69 0.45 2.97 26.14
C ASP A 69 0.78 2.09 24.92
N ARG A 70 0.12 0.94 24.79
CA ARG A 70 0.30 0.02 23.65
C ARG A 70 -0.23 0.62 22.35
N LEU A 71 -1.39 1.26 22.40
CA LEU A 71 -1.94 1.98 21.24
C LEU A 71 -0.97 3.07 20.79
N VAL A 72 -0.53 3.92 21.72
CA VAL A 72 0.39 5.03 21.46
C VAL A 72 1.72 4.54 20.87
N ASP A 73 2.30 3.48 21.43
CA ASP A 73 3.54 2.87 20.92
C ASP A 73 3.37 2.31 19.50
N TYR A 74 2.27 1.62 19.23
CA TYR A 74 2.00 1.07 17.90
C TYR A 74 1.74 2.20 16.87
N TYR A 75 0.90 3.17 17.21
CA TYR A 75 0.58 4.31 16.34
C TYR A 75 1.81 5.15 16.03
N GLY A 76 2.66 5.40 17.04
CA GLY A 76 3.92 6.10 16.86
C GLY A 76 4.88 5.43 15.86
N LYS A 77 4.76 4.13 15.63
CA LYS A 77 5.56 3.38 14.64
C LYS A 77 4.94 3.39 13.25
N VAL A 78 3.61 3.33 13.16
CA VAL A 78 2.89 3.15 11.88
C VAL A 78 2.62 4.48 11.17
N ILE A 79 2.21 5.51 11.89
CA ILE A 79 1.88 6.83 11.31
C ILE A 79 3.04 7.40 10.45
N PRO A 80 4.31 7.38 10.90
CA PRO A 80 5.42 7.89 10.08
C PRO A 80 5.63 7.12 8.77
N GLN A 81 5.37 5.80 8.76
CA GLN A 81 5.52 4.95 7.59
C GLN A 81 4.43 5.26 6.55
N LEU A 82 3.18 5.34 7.01
CA LEU A 82 2.04 5.77 6.19
C LEU A 82 2.28 7.15 5.57
N ASN A 83 2.76 8.09 6.39
CA ASN A 83 3.07 9.44 5.94
C ASN A 83 4.15 9.46 4.85
N THR A 84 5.22 8.67 5.02
CA THR A 84 6.32 8.61 4.05
C THR A 84 5.85 8.10 2.69
N VAL A 85 5.08 7.01 2.65
CA VAL A 85 4.58 6.46 1.37
C VAL A 85 3.55 7.39 0.73
N GLY A 86 2.63 7.97 1.52
CA GLY A 86 1.65 8.94 1.02
C GLY A 86 2.31 10.21 0.44
N TYR A 87 3.45 10.65 0.98
CA TYR A 87 4.20 11.78 0.41
C TYR A 87 5.09 11.38 -0.78
N ALA A 88 5.67 10.18 -0.79
CA ALA A 88 6.53 9.72 -1.87
C ALA A 88 5.79 9.64 -3.21
N THR A 89 4.53 9.19 -3.21
CA THR A 89 3.68 9.12 -4.41
C THR A 89 3.36 10.49 -5.00
N PHE A 90 3.31 11.54 -4.18
CA PHE A 90 3.00 12.90 -4.63
C PHE A 90 4.17 13.62 -5.30
N TRP A 91 5.38 13.50 -4.75
CA TRP A 91 6.53 14.24 -5.27
C TRP A 91 7.10 13.65 -6.56
N TYR A 92 6.81 12.37 -6.82
CA TYR A 92 7.38 11.65 -7.95
C TYR A 92 6.36 10.76 -8.68
N PRO A 93 5.21 11.30 -9.14
CA PRO A 93 4.14 10.50 -9.76
C PRO A 93 4.63 9.78 -11.03
N ASN A 94 5.58 10.36 -11.76
CA ASN A 94 6.16 9.76 -12.96
C ASN A 94 7.17 8.64 -12.66
N VAL A 95 7.73 8.59 -11.45
CA VAL A 95 8.67 7.55 -11.01
C VAL A 95 7.94 6.45 -10.26
N TRP A 96 6.83 6.76 -9.60
CA TRP A 96 6.09 5.86 -8.69
C TRP A 96 4.72 5.44 -9.25
N GLY A 97 4.27 6.00 -10.38
CA GLY A 97 3.18 5.48 -11.21
C GLY A 97 1.85 5.24 -10.48
N SER A 98 1.52 6.04 -9.47
CA SER A 98 0.36 5.81 -8.59
C SER A 98 -0.72 6.89 -8.73
N PRO A 99 -2.01 6.54 -8.59
CA PRO A 99 -3.05 7.53 -8.31
C PRO A 99 -2.74 8.29 -7.01
N ASP A 100 -3.36 9.47 -6.83
CA ASP A 100 -3.22 10.29 -5.63
C ASP A 100 -3.91 9.62 -4.42
N ILE A 101 -3.12 8.89 -3.63
CA ILE A 101 -3.54 8.16 -2.42
C ILE A 101 -3.47 8.99 -1.13
N ARG A 102 -3.12 10.28 -1.23
CA ARG A 102 -2.98 11.16 -0.06
C ARG A 102 -4.28 11.37 0.71
N PRO A 103 -5.45 11.55 0.08
CA PRO A 103 -6.69 11.77 0.83
C PRO A 103 -6.96 10.62 1.80
N GLN A 104 -6.99 9.38 1.29
CA GLN A 104 -7.30 8.20 2.10
C GLN A 104 -6.22 7.93 3.16
N THR A 105 -4.94 8.16 2.83
CA THR A 105 -3.86 8.02 3.82
C THR A 105 -3.96 9.09 4.92
N ARG A 106 -4.35 10.32 4.57
CA ARG A 106 -4.59 11.40 5.54
C ARG A 106 -5.80 11.11 6.42
N ASP A 107 -6.87 10.58 5.87
CA ASP A 107 -8.08 10.24 6.61
C ASP A 107 -7.79 9.18 7.68
N LEU A 108 -7.06 8.11 7.32
CA LEU A 108 -6.62 7.11 8.30
C LEU A 108 -5.72 7.73 9.38
N MET A 109 -4.70 8.50 8.99
CA MET A 109 -3.81 9.13 9.98
C MET A 109 -4.59 10.08 10.90
N ALA A 110 -5.54 10.84 10.38
CA ALA A 110 -6.38 11.73 11.18
C ALA A 110 -7.25 10.95 12.16
N ALA A 111 -7.89 9.86 11.74
CA ALA A 111 -8.67 8.98 12.61
C ALA A 111 -7.80 8.35 13.71
N MET A 112 -6.57 7.93 13.38
CA MET A 112 -5.62 7.41 14.35
C MET A 112 -5.20 8.47 15.37
N PHE A 113 -4.90 9.70 14.93
CA PHE A 113 -4.56 10.80 15.82
C PHE A 113 -5.72 11.20 16.73
N ASP A 114 -6.95 11.24 16.20
CA ASP A 114 -8.15 11.57 16.97
C ASP A 114 -8.44 10.52 18.05
N LEU A 115 -8.33 9.23 17.70
CA LEU A 115 -8.42 8.14 18.67
C LEU A 115 -7.34 8.27 19.74
N GLN A 116 -6.08 8.49 19.35
CA GLN A 116 -4.96 8.63 20.27
C GLN A 116 -5.18 9.79 21.25
N SER A 117 -5.60 10.95 20.77
CA SER A 117 -5.89 12.11 21.61
C SER A 117 -7.02 11.81 22.59
N THR A 118 -8.12 11.22 22.10
CA THR A 118 -9.30 10.90 22.91
C THR A 118 -8.95 9.97 24.08
N VAL A 119 -8.14 8.94 23.84
CA VAL A 119 -7.78 7.98 24.89
C VAL A 119 -6.73 8.53 25.87
N LEU A 120 -5.86 9.44 25.42
CA LEU A 120 -4.92 10.15 26.29
C LEU A 120 -5.65 11.12 27.23
N ASP A 121 -6.77 11.69 26.78
CA ASP A 121 -7.66 12.51 27.60
C ASP A 121 -8.55 11.66 28.54
N GLY A 122 -8.49 10.33 28.45
CA GLY A 122 -9.28 9.41 29.26
C GLY A 122 -10.77 9.38 28.90
N ALA A 123 -11.13 9.81 27.69
CA ALA A 123 -12.51 9.90 27.24
C ALA A 123 -13.01 8.60 26.56
N PRO A 124 -14.32 8.29 26.63
CA PRO A 124 -14.88 7.17 25.88
C PRO A 124 -14.57 7.30 24.38
N ALA A 125 -14.04 6.23 23.77
CA ALA A 125 -13.43 6.30 22.45
C ALA A 125 -14.10 5.42 21.38
N ALA A 126 -15.27 4.82 21.68
CA ALA A 126 -15.92 3.86 20.79
C ALA A 126 -16.22 4.41 19.38
N SER A 127 -16.61 5.69 19.28
CA SER A 127 -16.83 6.37 17.99
C SER A 127 -15.54 6.56 17.19
N GLN A 128 -14.43 6.83 17.88
CA GLN A 128 -13.13 7.02 17.25
C GLN A 128 -12.56 5.69 16.77
N VAL A 129 -12.77 4.61 17.55
CA VAL A 129 -12.46 3.25 17.09
C VAL A 129 -13.25 2.93 15.81
N GLN A 130 -14.55 3.23 15.78
CA GLN A 130 -15.36 3.01 14.58
C GLN A 130 -14.85 3.82 13.38
N THR A 131 -14.43 5.07 13.60
CA THR A 131 -13.87 5.91 12.54
C THR A 131 -12.59 5.31 11.97
N VAL A 132 -11.72 4.75 12.82
CA VAL A 132 -10.52 4.01 12.36
C VAL A 132 -10.92 2.80 11.52
N ASP A 133 -11.87 1.99 11.97
CA ASP A 133 -12.32 0.81 11.22
C ASP A 133 -12.92 1.19 9.84
N ASP A 134 -13.72 2.25 9.80
CA ASP A 134 -14.34 2.74 8.57
C ASP A 134 -13.27 3.22 7.56
N THR A 135 -12.25 3.95 8.03
CA THR A 135 -11.13 4.37 7.17
C THR A 135 -10.32 3.18 6.67
N ILE A 136 -10.08 2.16 7.51
CA ILE A 136 -9.43 0.90 7.12
C ILE A 136 -10.27 0.18 6.05
N ALA A 137 -11.59 0.12 6.20
CA ALA A 137 -12.48 -0.51 5.25
C ALA A 137 -12.45 0.17 3.87
N VAL A 138 -12.45 1.51 3.84
CA VAL A 138 -12.28 2.30 2.61
C VAL A 138 -10.95 1.94 1.93
N LEU A 139 -9.86 1.94 2.69
CA LEU A 139 -8.53 1.60 2.19
C LEU A 139 -8.45 0.18 1.62
N HIS A 140 -9.05 -0.81 2.29
CA HIS A 140 -9.15 -2.17 1.76
C HIS A 140 -9.95 -2.22 0.46
N GLY A 141 -11.01 -1.42 0.33
CA GLY A 141 -11.76 -1.29 -0.92
C GLY A 141 -10.90 -0.77 -2.07
N GLU A 142 -10.06 0.24 -1.81
CA GLU A 142 -9.11 0.77 -2.81
C GLU A 142 -8.05 -0.28 -3.21
N CYS A 143 -7.62 -1.12 -2.26
CA CYS A 143 -6.66 -2.20 -2.49
C CYS A 143 -7.27 -3.44 -3.18
N ALA A 144 -8.59 -3.53 -3.32
CA ALA A 144 -9.25 -4.70 -3.87
C ALA A 144 -8.79 -5.00 -5.30
N GLY A 145 -8.38 -6.25 -5.55
CA GLY A 145 -7.94 -6.70 -6.88
C GLY A 145 -6.50 -6.31 -7.24
N LYS A 146 -5.72 -5.76 -6.30
CA LYS A 146 -4.28 -5.59 -6.49
C LYS A 146 -3.51 -6.89 -6.49
N ARG A 147 -2.39 -6.87 -7.21
CA ARG A 147 -1.36 -7.89 -7.13
C ARG A 147 -0.44 -7.51 -5.98
N GLY A 148 -0.66 -8.10 -4.80
CA GLY A 148 0.22 -7.89 -3.64
C GLY A 148 1.64 -8.39 -3.88
N LEU A 149 2.54 -8.16 -2.91
CA LEU A 149 3.92 -8.68 -2.96
C LEU A 149 3.95 -10.16 -3.38
N PRO A 150 4.89 -10.57 -4.26
CA PRO A 150 5.13 -11.99 -4.50
C PRO A 150 5.33 -12.71 -3.16
N PRO A 151 4.82 -13.95 -3.00
CA PRO A 151 5.10 -14.75 -1.82
C PRO A 151 6.60 -14.73 -1.55
N ARG A 152 6.99 -14.45 -0.31
CA ARG A 152 8.37 -14.70 0.10
C ARG A 152 8.53 -16.21 0.12
N ASP A 153 9.23 -16.75 -0.89
CA ASP A 153 9.71 -18.12 -0.84
C ASP A 153 10.55 -18.27 0.44
N ILE A 154 10.02 -19.03 1.40
CA ILE A 154 10.71 -19.48 2.62
C ILE A 154 11.31 -20.85 2.38
#